data_AF-E0VUP4-F1
#
_entry.id   AF-E0VUP4-F1
#
_cell.length_a   1.000
_cell.length_b   1.000
_cell.length_c   1.000
_cell.angle_alpha   90.00
_cell.angle_beta   90.00
_cell.angle_gamma   90.00
#
_symmetry.space_group_name_H-M   'P 1'
#
loop_
_entity.id
_entity.type
_entity.pdbx_description
1 polymer ?
#
loop_
_entity_poly.entity_id
_entity_poly.type
_entity_poly.pdbx_seq_one_letter_code
_entity_poly.pdbx_strand_id
1 'polypeptide(L)'
;MAPIQTTNYYLFNESSDCLYDEDCITRNSYCKGNKICACKIGYQYDLGSDICFPKDYDCSALNNAKCISGFCKCKNDYVSSNDKTMCLPSMKLTTYCQEDGQCNSVMNKTYCDPIIRQCVCERGFKRDSYKLQCIQNTRLHSPCFSVDDCEYDTETKGKYDCKFVSRLLSTCECREGFYEINDDCHDSSGDR
;
A
#
# COMPACT_ATOMS: atom_id res chain seq x y z
N MET A 1 37.73 -18.06 -27.30
CA MET A 1 37.49 -16.65 -26.91
C MET A 1 35.99 -16.42 -26.90
N ALA A 2 35.42 -16.19 -25.72
CA ALA A 2 34.01 -15.84 -25.50
C ALA A 2 33.96 -14.87 -24.28
N PRO A 3 32.99 -13.95 -24.23
CA PRO A 3 33.19 -12.61 -23.70
C PRO A 3 32.93 -12.45 -22.20
N ILE A 4 33.45 -11.33 -21.70
CA ILE A 4 33.40 -10.78 -20.34
C ILE A 4 31.96 -10.81 -19.79
N GLN A 5 31.68 -11.61 -18.77
CA GLN A 5 30.48 -11.45 -17.95
C GLN A 5 30.75 -10.40 -16.87
N THR A 6 30.35 -9.17 -17.18
CA THR A 6 30.21 -8.05 -16.25
C THR A 6 29.19 -8.40 -15.16
N THR A 7 29.66 -8.94 -14.03
CA THR A 7 28.86 -8.95 -12.80
C THR A 7 29.11 -7.63 -12.09
N ASN A 8 28.06 -6.82 -11.97
CA ASN A 8 28.09 -5.49 -11.36
C ASN A 8 28.50 -5.58 -9.89
N TYR A 9 29.78 -5.31 -9.59
CA TYR A 9 30.27 -5.10 -8.23
C TYR A 9 30.16 -3.60 -7.94
N TYR A 10 29.18 -3.19 -7.14
CA TYR A 10 29.03 -1.78 -6.77
C TYR A 10 30.04 -1.40 -5.68
N LEU A 11 30.69 -0.28 -5.96
CA LEU A 11 31.79 0.35 -5.23
C LEU A 11 31.32 0.95 -3.91
N PHE A 12 32.20 0.94 -2.93
CA PHE A 12 32.14 1.80 -1.77
C PHE A 12 33.50 2.45 -1.60
N ASN A 13 33.56 3.75 -1.45
CA ASN A 13 34.82 4.43 -1.20
C ASN A 13 34.56 5.65 -0.34
N GLU A 14 35.19 5.71 0.82
CA GLU A 14 35.97 6.87 1.21
C GLU A 14 37.21 6.39 1.97
N SER A 15 38.30 6.19 1.22
CA SER A 15 39.68 6.08 1.70
C SER A 15 40.13 4.72 2.26
N SER A 16 40.48 3.79 1.37
CA SER A 16 41.86 3.26 1.27
C SER A 16 41.86 2.09 0.28
N ASP A 17 42.86 2.03 -0.59
CA ASP A 17 43.28 0.73 -1.14
C ASP A 17 43.38 -0.26 0.04
N CYS A 18 42.54 -1.30 0.07
CA CYS A 18 42.70 -2.33 1.07
C CYS A 18 43.95 -3.16 0.71
N LEU A 19 44.77 -3.53 1.67
CA LEU A 19 45.84 -4.52 1.48
C LEU A 19 45.44 -5.87 2.07
N TYR A 20 44.61 -5.85 3.11
CA TYR A 20 44.13 -7.01 3.84
C TYR A 20 42.63 -6.92 4.12
N ASP A 21 42.01 -8.05 4.45
CA ASP A 21 40.57 -8.14 4.74
C ASP A 21 40.17 -7.24 5.92
N GLU A 22 41.08 -7.03 6.86
CA GLU A 22 40.89 -6.22 8.07
C GLU A 22 40.78 -4.72 7.78
N ASP A 23 41.27 -4.28 6.62
CA ASP A 23 41.14 -2.88 6.17
C ASP A 23 39.69 -2.57 5.77
N CYS A 24 38.87 -3.59 5.56
CA CYS A 24 37.47 -3.45 5.20
C CYS A 24 36.58 -3.34 6.47
N ILE A 25 36.12 -2.11 6.76
CA ILE A 25 35.30 -1.78 7.94
C ILE A 25 33.94 -2.53 7.92
N THR A 26 33.41 -2.81 6.72
CA THR A 26 32.11 -3.48 6.55
C THR A 26 32.19 -4.94 6.99
N ARG A 27 31.35 -5.35 7.95
CA ARG A 27 31.25 -6.76 8.36
C ARG A 27 30.92 -7.64 7.16
N ASN A 28 31.51 -8.84 7.13
CA ASN A 28 31.37 -9.80 6.03
C ASN A 28 31.87 -9.30 4.68
N SER A 29 32.84 -8.39 4.68
CA SER A 29 33.63 -8.03 3.51
C SER A 29 35.05 -8.57 3.59
N TYR A 30 35.75 -8.58 2.46
CA TYR A 30 37.13 -9.03 2.28
C TYR A 30 37.82 -8.15 1.23
N CYS A 31 39.14 -8.10 1.26
CA CYS A 31 39.91 -7.32 0.31
C CYS A 31 40.15 -8.09 -0.98
N LYS A 32 39.60 -7.58 -2.09
CA LYS A 32 39.76 -8.16 -3.41
C LYS A 32 40.85 -7.44 -4.19
N GLY A 33 41.91 -8.17 -4.49
CA GLY A 33 42.98 -7.69 -5.38
C GLY A 33 43.77 -6.50 -4.82
N ASN A 34 43.89 -6.42 -3.49
CA ASN A 34 44.65 -5.41 -2.76
C ASN A 34 44.28 -3.97 -3.14
N LYS A 35 43.00 -3.72 -3.42
CA LYS A 35 42.48 -2.40 -3.81
C LYS A 35 41.03 -2.16 -3.43
N ILE A 36 40.17 -3.20 -3.47
CA ILE A 36 38.73 -3.01 -3.37
C ILE A 36 38.13 -3.97 -2.34
N CYS A 37 37.39 -3.45 -1.36
CA CYS A 37 36.60 -4.26 -0.45
C CYS A 37 35.37 -4.83 -1.16
N ALA A 38 35.11 -6.13 -1.00
CA ALA A 38 33.99 -6.85 -1.59
C ALA A 38 33.30 -7.75 -0.56
N CYS A 39 32.00 -8.05 -0.73
CA CYS A 39 31.30 -8.96 0.18
C CYS A 39 31.79 -10.41 0.05
N LYS A 40 31.97 -11.08 1.20
CA LYS A 40 32.33 -12.50 1.29
C LYS A 40 31.30 -13.38 0.58
N ILE A 41 31.72 -14.59 0.19
CA ILE A 41 30.81 -15.58 -0.42
C ILE A 41 29.64 -15.83 0.53
N GLY A 42 28.42 -15.89 -0.01
CA GLY A 42 27.20 -15.95 0.79
C GLY A 42 26.73 -14.61 1.32
N TYR A 43 27.33 -13.48 0.92
CA TYR A 43 26.89 -12.12 1.23
C TYR A 43 26.75 -11.25 -0.03
N GLN A 44 25.81 -10.31 -0.02
CA GLN A 44 25.57 -9.34 -1.09
C GLN A 44 25.54 -7.93 -0.52
N TYR A 45 25.86 -6.96 -1.37
CA TYR A 45 25.96 -5.55 -1.00
C TYR A 45 24.59 -4.85 -1.15
N ASP A 46 24.15 -4.12 -0.11
CA ASP A 46 23.01 -3.20 -0.15
C ASP A 46 23.44 -1.74 -0.24
N LEU A 47 23.21 -1.10 -1.40
CA LEU A 47 23.47 0.33 -1.65
C LEU A 47 22.72 1.27 -0.68
N GLY A 48 21.64 0.83 -0.04
CA GLY A 48 20.86 1.65 0.87
C GLY A 48 21.36 1.67 2.32
N SER A 49 22.14 0.67 2.73
CA SER A 49 22.58 0.49 4.12
C SER A 49 24.08 0.32 4.27
N ASP A 50 24.82 0.34 3.16
CA ASP A 50 26.27 0.30 3.14
C ASP A 50 26.89 -0.92 3.86
N ILE A 51 26.18 -2.05 3.82
CA ILE A 51 26.57 -3.31 4.47
C ILE A 51 26.53 -4.52 3.53
N CYS A 52 27.30 -5.56 3.88
CA CYS A 52 27.22 -6.89 3.29
C CYS A 52 26.26 -7.77 4.11
N PHE A 53 25.13 -8.16 3.50
CA PHE A 53 24.11 -8.99 4.14
C PHE A 53 24.08 -10.41 3.56
N PRO A 54 23.71 -11.44 4.35
CA PRO A 54 23.64 -12.80 3.84
C PRO A 54 22.77 -12.90 2.58
N LYS A 55 23.29 -13.57 1.55
CA LYS A 55 22.58 -13.87 0.29
C LYS A 55 21.34 -14.72 0.52
N ASP A 56 21.37 -15.57 1.55
CA ASP A 56 20.32 -16.54 1.82
C ASP A 56 19.88 -16.47 3.29
N TYR A 57 18.95 -15.56 3.59
CA TYR A 57 17.88 -15.98 4.50
C TYR A 57 16.89 -16.73 3.62
N ASP A 58 16.67 -18.01 3.91
CA ASP A 58 15.83 -18.86 3.08
C ASP A 58 14.36 -18.46 3.23
N CYS A 59 13.92 -17.55 2.36
CA CYS A 59 12.52 -17.15 2.26
C CYS A 59 11.71 -18.13 1.41
N SER A 60 12.26 -19.26 0.96
CA SER A 60 11.52 -20.24 0.13
C SER A 60 10.38 -20.90 0.88
N ALA A 61 10.47 -20.99 2.21
CA ALA A 61 9.36 -21.41 3.07
C ALA A 61 8.16 -20.44 3.02
N LEU A 62 8.39 -19.18 2.67
CA LEU A 62 7.37 -18.14 2.54
C LEU A 62 7.08 -17.89 1.05
N ASN A 63 6.02 -18.53 0.54
CA ASN A 63 5.60 -18.34 -0.84
C ASN A 63 5.43 -16.85 -1.17
N ASN A 64 5.91 -16.46 -2.36
CA ASN A 64 5.90 -15.07 -2.82
C ASN A 64 6.67 -14.08 -1.96
N ALA A 65 7.72 -14.52 -1.26
CA ALA A 65 8.70 -13.64 -0.61
C ALA A 65 10.03 -13.58 -1.37
N LYS A 66 10.82 -12.55 -1.06
CA LYS A 66 12.21 -12.36 -1.46
C LYS A 66 13.02 -11.83 -0.27
N CYS A 67 14.29 -12.24 -0.19
CA CYS A 67 15.21 -11.68 0.78
C CYS A 67 15.62 -10.26 0.34
N ILE A 68 15.36 -9.25 1.17
CA ILE A 68 15.81 -7.87 0.97
C ILE A 68 16.50 -7.41 2.26
N SER A 69 17.78 -7.04 2.15
CA SER A 69 18.60 -6.56 3.27
C SER A 69 18.59 -7.49 4.49
N GLY A 70 18.56 -8.81 4.26
CA GLY A 70 18.56 -9.84 5.30
C GLY A 70 17.18 -10.16 5.91
N PHE A 71 16.10 -9.59 5.39
CA PHE A 71 14.72 -9.87 5.85
C PHE A 71 13.87 -10.45 4.71
N CYS A 72 13.00 -11.40 5.02
CA CYS A 72 11.96 -11.83 4.08
C CYS A 72 10.91 -10.74 3.94
N LYS A 73 10.78 -10.22 2.72
CA LYS A 73 9.72 -9.29 2.33
C LYS A 73 8.90 -9.92 1.23
N CYS A 74 7.61 -9.65 1.21
CA CYS A 74 6.76 -10.08 0.11
C CYS A 74 7.24 -9.48 -1.22
N LYS A 75 7.07 -10.24 -2.30
CA LYS A 75 7.34 -9.80 -3.67
C LYS A 75 6.40 -8.65 -4.03
N ASN A 76 6.70 -7.97 -5.14
CA ASN A 76 5.83 -6.94 -5.67
C ASN A 76 4.42 -7.53 -5.89
N ASP A 77 3.38 -6.75 -5.62
CA ASP A 77 1.98 -7.14 -5.65
C ASP A 77 1.56 -8.15 -4.56
N TYR A 78 2.39 -8.35 -3.52
CA TYR A 78 2.03 -9.14 -2.33
C TYR A 78 2.27 -8.36 -1.03
N VAL A 79 1.48 -8.69 -0.02
CA VAL A 79 1.49 -8.07 1.32
C VAL A 79 1.64 -9.15 2.37
N SER A 80 2.28 -8.85 3.51
CA SER A 80 2.32 -9.80 4.61
C SER A 80 0.93 -9.94 5.25
N SER A 81 0.53 -11.17 5.52
CA SER A 81 -0.64 -11.44 6.35
C SER A 81 -0.49 -10.87 7.77
N ASN A 82 -1.59 -10.70 8.47
CA ASN A 82 -1.62 -10.19 9.84
C ASN A 82 -0.79 -11.04 10.82
N ASP A 83 -0.77 -12.35 10.63
CA ASP A 83 0.04 -13.31 11.41
C ASP A 83 1.49 -13.43 10.91
N LYS A 84 1.83 -12.74 9.80
CA LYS A 84 3.14 -12.73 9.14
C LYS A 84 3.62 -14.10 8.65
N THR A 85 2.71 -15.06 8.48
CA THR A 85 3.06 -16.42 8.03
C THR A 85 2.98 -16.60 6.51
N MET A 86 2.32 -15.67 5.81
CA MET A 86 2.16 -15.74 4.35
C MET A 86 2.22 -14.38 3.67
N CYS A 87 2.49 -14.40 2.37
CA CYS A 87 2.36 -13.24 1.49
C CYS A 87 1.07 -13.38 0.69
N LEU A 88 0.09 -12.53 1.01
CA LEU A 88 -1.21 -12.47 0.35
C LEU A 88 -1.14 -11.54 -0.87
N PRO A 89 -1.87 -11.85 -1.96
CA PRO A 89 -1.93 -10.97 -3.12
C PRO A 89 -2.57 -9.63 -2.74
N SER A 90 -2.00 -8.56 -3.27
CA SER A 90 -2.51 -7.19 -3.15
C SER A 90 -3.76 -7.05 -4.03
N MET A 91 -4.80 -6.37 -3.51
CA MET A 91 -6.13 -6.37 -4.09
C MET A 91 -6.61 -4.97 -4.47
N LYS A 92 -7.41 -4.90 -5.53
CA LYS A 92 -8.02 -3.67 -6.04
C LYS A 92 -9.45 -3.53 -5.52
N LEU A 93 -10.04 -2.34 -5.68
CA LEU A 93 -11.42 -2.10 -5.28
C LEU A 93 -12.35 -3.12 -5.93
N THR A 94 -13.38 -3.56 -5.21
CA THR A 94 -14.37 -4.58 -5.64
C THR A 94 -13.82 -5.98 -5.87
N THR A 95 -12.51 -6.21 -5.65
CA THR A 95 -11.92 -7.55 -5.74
C THR A 95 -11.97 -8.27 -4.41
N TYR A 96 -12.01 -9.60 -4.45
CA TYR A 96 -12.10 -10.44 -3.26
C TYR A 96 -10.88 -10.26 -2.34
N CYS A 97 -11.12 -10.16 -1.04
CA CYS A 97 -10.08 -9.99 -0.03
C CYS A 97 -10.37 -10.84 1.22
N GLN A 98 -9.31 -11.07 2.00
CA GLN A 98 -9.33 -11.78 3.28
C GLN A 98 -8.96 -10.83 4.42
N GLU A 99 -8.00 -9.94 4.17
CA GLU A 99 -7.46 -9.00 5.16
C GLU A 99 -7.34 -7.59 4.60
N ASP A 100 -7.47 -6.59 5.48
CA ASP A 100 -7.36 -5.16 5.12
C ASP A 100 -6.03 -4.81 4.46
N GLY A 101 -4.95 -5.48 4.86
CA GLY A 101 -3.62 -5.28 4.29
C GLY A 101 -3.59 -5.49 2.77
N GLN A 102 -4.43 -6.40 2.24
CA GLN A 102 -4.50 -6.65 0.81
C GLN A 102 -5.03 -5.43 0.05
N CYS A 103 -6.02 -4.73 0.59
CA CYS A 103 -6.62 -3.55 -0.01
C CYS A 103 -5.72 -2.32 0.14
N ASN A 104 -5.23 -2.11 1.37
CA ASN A 104 -4.45 -0.92 1.75
C ASN A 104 -3.08 -0.83 1.09
N SER A 105 -2.53 -1.95 0.62
CA SER A 105 -1.24 -1.97 -0.08
C SER A 105 -1.25 -1.31 -1.45
N VAL A 106 -2.40 -1.33 -2.14
CA VAL A 106 -2.55 -0.77 -3.50
C VAL A 106 -3.18 0.61 -3.46
N MET A 107 -4.16 0.80 -2.56
CA MET A 107 -4.91 2.05 -2.45
C MET A 107 -5.09 2.43 -0.99
N ASN A 108 -4.72 3.67 -0.67
CA ASN A 108 -5.01 4.24 0.64
C ASN A 108 -6.52 4.35 0.86
N LYS A 109 -6.93 4.31 2.14
CA LYS A 109 -8.33 4.50 2.56
C LYS A 109 -9.25 3.40 2.05
N THR A 110 -8.77 2.17 2.07
CA THR A 110 -9.56 0.99 1.74
C THR A 110 -9.51 -0.03 2.86
N TYR A 111 -10.49 -0.91 2.95
CA TYR A 111 -10.44 -2.04 3.86
C TYR A 111 -11.15 -3.23 3.23
N CYS A 112 -10.94 -4.41 3.81
CA CYS A 112 -11.63 -5.60 3.38
C CYS A 112 -12.96 -5.72 4.11
N ASP A 113 -14.06 -5.55 3.38
CA ASP A 113 -15.37 -5.65 4.00
C ASP A 113 -15.61 -7.08 4.52
N PRO A 114 -15.91 -7.27 5.82
CA PRO A 114 -16.02 -8.60 6.41
C PRO A 114 -17.25 -9.36 5.92
N ILE A 115 -18.27 -8.67 5.40
CA ILE A 115 -19.54 -9.24 4.95
C ILE A 115 -19.45 -9.64 3.48
N ILE A 116 -19.13 -8.68 2.60
CA ILE A 116 -19.09 -8.94 1.15
C ILE A 116 -17.74 -9.50 0.68
N ARG A 117 -16.72 -9.50 1.55
CA ARG A 117 -15.36 -10.00 1.27
C ARG A 117 -14.72 -9.32 0.08
N GLN A 118 -14.91 -8.00 -0.06
CA GLN A 118 -14.33 -7.20 -1.13
C GLN A 118 -13.65 -5.95 -0.59
N CYS A 119 -12.63 -5.48 -1.31
CA CYS A 119 -12.02 -4.20 -1.00
C CYS A 119 -13.00 -3.06 -1.28
N VAL A 120 -13.28 -2.27 -0.26
CA VAL A 120 -14.17 -1.10 -0.31
C VAL A 120 -13.46 0.12 0.26
N CYS A 121 -14.03 1.31 0.07
CA CYS A 121 -13.50 2.53 0.67
C CYS A 121 -13.83 2.58 2.18
N GLU A 122 -12.90 3.11 2.97
CA GLU A 122 -13.13 3.43 4.38
C GLU A 122 -14.30 4.42 4.53
N ARG A 123 -14.94 4.42 5.71
CA ARG A 123 -15.99 5.39 6.05
C ARG A 123 -15.49 6.82 5.81
N GLY A 124 -16.31 7.61 5.13
CA GLY A 124 -15.95 8.99 4.75
C GLY A 124 -15.22 9.09 3.40
N PHE A 125 -15.05 7.98 2.68
CA PHE A 125 -14.52 7.96 1.32
C PHE A 125 -15.44 7.16 0.38
N LYS A 126 -15.45 7.55 -0.89
CA LYS A 126 -16.18 6.88 -1.98
C LYS A 126 -15.27 6.59 -3.15
N ARG A 127 -15.67 5.62 -3.97
CA ARG A 127 -14.96 5.29 -5.20
C ARG A 127 -15.13 6.40 -6.23
N ASP A 128 -14.02 6.95 -6.71
CA ASP A 128 -13.98 7.74 -7.94
C ASP A 128 -14.24 6.84 -9.15
N SER A 129 -15.33 7.12 -9.86
CA SER A 129 -15.76 6.40 -11.06
C SER A 129 -14.72 6.39 -12.18
N TYR A 130 -13.79 7.35 -12.20
CA TYR A 130 -12.79 7.48 -13.27
C TYR A 130 -11.42 6.91 -12.90
N LYS A 131 -10.99 7.06 -11.63
CA LYS A 131 -9.63 6.70 -11.21
C LYS A 131 -9.53 5.42 -10.39
N LEU A 132 -10.66 4.79 -10.03
CA LEU A 132 -10.69 3.62 -9.15
C LEU A 132 -9.91 3.86 -7.84
N GLN A 133 -10.05 5.06 -7.29
CA GLN A 133 -9.45 5.48 -6.02
C GLN A 133 -10.54 5.88 -5.02
N CYS A 134 -10.22 5.83 -3.74
CA CYS A 134 -11.10 6.36 -2.70
C CYS A 134 -10.85 7.85 -2.51
N ILE A 135 -11.86 8.66 -2.85
CA ILE A 135 -11.86 10.11 -2.66
C ILE A 135 -12.74 10.46 -1.46
N GLN A 136 -12.43 11.56 -0.78
CA GLN A 136 -13.20 11.99 0.37
C GLN A 136 -14.66 12.25 -0.03
N ASN A 137 -15.58 11.80 0.81
CA ASN A 137 -17.01 12.03 0.62
C ASN A 137 -17.30 13.53 0.64
N THR A 138 -18.07 13.97 -0.35
CA THR A 138 -18.80 15.23 -0.35
C THR A 138 -19.66 15.22 0.92
N ARG A 139 -19.49 16.17 1.86
CA ARG A 139 -20.31 16.17 3.08
C ARG A 139 -21.71 16.67 2.76
N LEU A 140 -22.63 16.55 3.72
CA LEU A 140 -23.83 17.37 3.71
C LEU A 140 -23.44 18.85 3.48
N HIS A 141 -24.26 19.56 2.71
CA HIS A 141 -24.03 20.93 2.26
C HIS A 141 -22.82 21.16 1.33
N SER A 142 -22.09 20.11 0.97
CA SER A 142 -21.01 20.25 -0.01
C SER A 142 -21.56 20.31 -1.44
N PRO A 143 -20.88 21.03 -2.36
CA PRO A 143 -21.32 21.12 -3.74
C PRO A 143 -21.40 19.75 -4.42
N CYS A 144 -22.45 19.53 -5.20
CA CYS A 144 -22.70 18.29 -5.92
C CYS A 144 -23.17 18.57 -7.35
N PHE A 145 -22.96 17.63 -8.26
CA PHE A 145 -23.47 17.67 -9.64
C PHE A 145 -24.54 16.61 -9.88
N SER A 146 -24.50 15.49 -9.16
CA SER A 146 -25.50 14.42 -9.22
C SER A 146 -25.75 13.80 -7.86
N VAL A 147 -26.78 12.96 -7.75
CA VAL A 147 -27.11 12.21 -6.52
C VAL A 147 -25.96 11.30 -6.09
N ASP A 148 -25.26 10.70 -7.07
CA ASP A 148 -24.08 9.87 -6.82
C ASP A 148 -22.93 10.67 -6.16
N ASP A 149 -22.98 12.00 -6.23
CA ASP A 149 -22.01 12.82 -5.52
C ASP A 149 -22.21 12.81 -4.01
N CYS A 150 -23.45 12.56 -3.58
CA CYS A 150 -23.93 12.58 -2.21
C CYS A 150 -24.19 11.18 -1.64
N GLU A 151 -24.02 10.12 -2.41
CA GLU A 151 -24.09 8.74 -1.94
C GLU A 151 -22.68 8.22 -1.66
N TYR A 152 -22.48 7.65 -0.45
CA TYR A 152 -21.15 7.44 0.12
C TYR A 152 -20.79 5.97 0.30
N ASP A 153 -21.78 5.13 0.54
CA ASP A 153 -21.67 3.69 0.72
C ASP A 153 -23.04 3.01 0.46
N THR A 154 -23.10 1.68 0.60
CA THR A 154 -24.34 0.93 0.44
C THR A 154 -25.36 1.17 1.55
N GLU A 155 -24.94 1.61 2.74
CA GLU A 155 -25.81 1.86 3.89
C GLU A 155 -26.48 3.24 3.86
N THR A 156 -25.86 4.20 3.19
CA THR A 156 -26.30 5.57 2.97
C THR A 156 -26.98 5.76 1.63
N LYS A 157 -26.97 4.72 0.79
CA LYS A 157 -27.64 4.69 -0.49
C LYS A 157 -29.11 5.05 -0.32
N GLY A 158 -29.53 6.13 -0.96
CA GLY A 158 -30.89 6.63 -0.89
C GLY A 158 -31.23 7.56 0.28
N LYS A 159 -30.29 7.87 1.19
CA LYS A 159 -30.53 8.84 2.29
C LYS A 159 -30.31 10.29 1.88
N TYR A 160 -29.50 10.50 0.85
CA TYR A 160 -29.05 11.81 0.39
C TYR A 160 -29.58 12.13 -1.02
N ASP A 161 -29.60 13.42 -1.34
CA ASP A 161 -29.98 13.96 -2.65
C ASP A 161 -29.11 15.18 -3.00
N CYS A 162 -28.95 15.47 -4.29
CA CYS A 162 -28.24 16.65 -4.76
C CYS A 162 -29.25 17.74 -5.13
N LYS A 163 -29.46 18.70 -4.23
CA LYS A 163 -30.52 19.72 -4.37
C LYS A 163 -29.95 21.09 -4.73
N PHE A 164 -30.68 21.81 -5.59
CA PHE A 164 -30.37 23.20 -5.93
C PHE A 164 -30.72 24.12 -4.77
N VAL A 165 -29.70 24.68 -4.11
CA VAL A 165 -29.86 25.73 -3.08
C VAL A 165 -29.94 27.12 -3.74
N SER A 166 -29.33 27.28 -4.92
CA SER A 166 -29.44 28.49 -5.73
C SER A 166 -29.32 28.19 -7.23
N ARG A 167 -29.50 29.22 -8.08
CA ARG A 167 -29.40 29.08 -9.54
C ARG A 167 -28.05 28.54 -10.04
N LEU A 168 -26.98 28.64 -9.25
CA LEU A 168 -25.63 28.23 -9.63
C LEU A 168 -24.99 27.26 -8.63
N LEU A 169 -25.72 26.84 -7.60
CA LEU A 169 -25.18 25.98 -6.55
C LEU A 169 -26.19 24.89 -6.20
N SER A 170 -25.75 23.65 -6.38
CA SER A 170 -26.38 22.46 -5.85
C SER A 170 -25.51 21.88 -4.74
N THR A 171 -26.14 21.43 -3.65
CA THR A 171 -25.45 20.82 -2.52
C THR A 171 -26.11 19.53 -2.08
N CYS A 172 -25.33 18.66 -1.42
CA CYS A 172 -25.86 17.45 -0.82
C CYS A 172 -26.78 17.78 0.36
N GLU A 173 -28.02 17.29 0.31
CA GLU A 173 -29.02 17.44 1.37
C GLU A 173 -29.68 16.10 1.67
N CYS A 174 -30.39 16.00 2.81
CA CYS A 174 -31.19 14.82 3.10
C CYS A 174 -32.35 14.67 2.11
N ARG A 175 -32.55 13.42 1.65
CA ARG A 175 -33.70 13.07 0.81
C ARG A 175 -35.00 13.23 1.61
N GLU A 176 -36.12 13.43 0.92
CA GLU A 176 -37.43 13.44 1.58
C GLU A 176 -37.64 12.19 2.44
N GLY A 177 -38.12 12.38 3.66
CA GLY A 177 -38.27 11.33 4.68
C GLY A 177 -37.06 11.19 5.62
N PHE A 178 -35.95 11.86 5.35
CA PHE A 178 -34.78 11.93 6.21
C PHE A 178 -34.57 13.33 6.77
N TYR A 179 -33.99 13.41 7.97
CA TYR A 179 -33.64 14.67 8.63
C TYR A 179 -32.18 14.65 9.10
N GLU A 180 -31.58 15.83 9.12
CA GLU A 180 -30.17 16.00 9.50
C GLU A 180 -30.00 15.88 11.03
N ILE A 181 -29.08 15.02 11.45
CA ILE A 181 -28.55 14.95 12.82
C ILE A 181 -27.03 14.80 12.71
N ASN A 182 -26.27 15.70 13.34
CA ASN A 182 -24.80 15.63 13.37
C ASN A 182 -24.14 15.44 11.98
N ASP A 183 -24.55 16.22 10.98
CA ASP A 183 -24.09 16.14 9.58
C ASP A 183 -24.40 14.79 8.88
N ASP A 184 -25.35 13.98 9.38
CA ASP A 184 -25.82 12.71 8.77
C ASP A 184 -27.36 12.71 8.65
N CYS A 185 -27.89 11.93 7.70
CA CYS A 185 -29.32 11.85 7.42
C CYS A 185 -29.96 10.63 8.10
N HIS A 186 -30.89 10.87 9.01
CA HIS A 186 -31.61 9.86 9.78
C HIS A 186 -33.07 9.73 9.34
N ASP A 187 -33.61 8.51 9.39
CA ASP A 187 -34.99 8.22 8.98
C ASP A 187 -35.99 8.76 10.00
N SER A 188 -37.00 9.48 9.52
CA SER A 188 -38.14 9.98 10.32
C SER A 188 -39.11 8.89 10.79
N SER A 189 -38.94 7.64 10.35
CA SER A 189 -39.82 6.51 10.64
C SER A 189 -39.57 5.82 12.00
N GLY A 190 -38.64 6.32 12.82
CA GLY A 190 -38.22 5.68 14.08
C GLY A 190 -38.84 6.22 15.39
N ASP A 191 -39.56 7.35 15.35
CA ASP A 191 -40.19 7.95 16.54
C ASP A 191 -41.72 7.88 16.48
N ARG A 192 -42.26 6.66 16.61
CA ARG A 192 -43.67 6.42 16.98
C ARG A 192 -43.81 5.29 17.98
#